data_AF-A0A4R5NUJ4-F1
#
_entry.id   AF-A0A4R5NUJ4-F1
#
_cell.length_a   1.000
_cell.length_b   1.000
_cell.length_c   1.000
_cell.angle_alpha   90.00
_cell.angle_beta   90.00
_cell.angle_gamma   90.00
#
_symmetry.space_group_name_H-M   'P 1'
#
loop_
_entity.id
_entity.type
_entity.pdbx_description
1 polymer ?
#
loop_
_entity_poly.entity_id
_entity_poly.type
_entity_poly.pdbx_seq_one_letter_code
_entity_poly.pdbx_strand_id
1 'polypeptide(L)'
;MLKEFKAFIARGNVIDLAVGVIIGGAFTGIVTSLTNNLINPLIGIFLGKIDLSNLIFKVGDATFRYGAFINSLINFLIVAFVVFILIKLINKVLKRQPTKPAIDNKEVLLSEIRDLLKNKQ
;
A
#
# COMPACT_ATOMS: atom_id res chain seq x y z
N MET A 1 31.93 -1.00 -14.81
CA MET A 1 30.74 -1.89 -14.69
C MET A 1 30.47 -2.40 -13.27
N LEU A 2 31.06 -3.50 -12.76
CA LEU A 2 30.70 -4.05 -11.43
C LEU A 2 30.96 -3.07 -10.25
N LYS A 3 32.08 -2.34 -10.30
CA LYS A 3 32.40 -1.31 -9.30
C LYS A 3 31.44 -0.11 -9.36
N GLU A 4 31.08 0.33 -10.57
CA GLU A 4 30.09 1.40 -10.80
C GLU A 4 28.68 0.98 -10.39
N PHE A 5 28.29 -0.27 -10.64
CA PHE A 5 27.03 -0.84 -10.19
C PHE A 5 26.96 -0.90 -8.66
N LYS A 6 28.04 -1.37 -8.01
CA LYS A 6 28.16 -1.34 -6.54
C LYS A 6 28.06 0.09 -5.99
N ALA A 7 28.71 1.05 -6.64
CA ALA A 7 28.60 2.47 -6.25
C ALA A 7 27.19 3.04 -6.48
N PHE A 8 26.51 2.62 -7.55
CA PHE A 8 25.14 3.02 -7.86
C PHE A 8 24.13 2.55 -6.81
N ILE A 9 24.20 1.26 -6.43
CA ILE A 9 23.32 0.68 -5.40
C ILE A 9 23.69 1.15 -4.01
N ALA A 10 24.96 1.47 -3.73
CA ALA A 10 25.38 1.98 -2.42
C ALA A 10 24.81 3.38 -2.10
N ARG A 11 24.17 4.05 -3.08
CA ARG A 11 23.42 5.27 -2.82
C ARG A 11 22.15 4.88 -2.04
N GLY A 12 22.10 5.22 -0.75
CA GLY A 12 21.01 4.84 0.16
C GLY A 12 19.61 5.09 -0.41
N ASN A 13 19.40 6.24 -1.07
CA ASN A 13 18.14 6.59 -1.73
C ASN A 13 17.68 5.58 -2.80
N VAL A 14 18.60 4.87 -3.47
CA VAL A 14 18.27 3.84 -4.47
C VAL A 14 17.82 2.53 -3.82
N ILE A 15 18.46 2.14 -2.72
CA ILE A 15 18.05 0.92 -1.97
C ILE A 15 16.69 1.13 -1.32
N ASP A 16 16.49 2.27 -0.66
CA ASP A 16 15.22 2.57 0.01
C ASP A 16 14.06 2.62 -1.00
N LEU A 17 14.30 3.21 -2.17
CA LEU A 17 13.33 3.22 -3.28
C LEU A 17 13.05 1.79 -3.77
N ALA A 18 14.08 0.98 -4.01
CA ALA A 18 13.91 -0.39 -4.50
C ALA A 18 13.12 -1.25 -3.51
N VAL A 19 13.44 -1.16 -2.21
CA VAL A 19 12.72 -1.86 -1.14
C VAL A 19 11.27 -1.40 -1.08
N GLY A 20 11.02 -0.08 -1.15
CA GLY A 20 9.67 0.48 -1.16
C GLY A 20 8.82 -0.01 -2.33
N VAL A 21 9.38 -0.07 -3.54
CA VAL A 21 8.68 -0.57 -4.74
C VAL A 21 8.40 -2.07 -4.63
N ILE A 22 9.36 -2.87 -4.20
CA ILE A 22 9.20 -4.32 -4.05
C ILE A 22 8.13 -4.65 -2.99
N ILE A 23 8.20 -4.00 -1.82
CA ILE A 23 7.22 -4.19 -0.74
C ILE A 23 5.84 -3.69 -1.18
N GLY A 24 5.76 -2.53 -1.86
CA GLY A 24 4.51 -1.98 -2.38
C GLY A 24 3.83 -2.92 -3.40
N GLY A 25 4.61 -3.52 -4.31
CA GLY A 25 4.12 -4.51 -5.25
C GLY A 25 3.62 -5.79 -4.56
N ALA A 26 4.40 -6.34 -3.63
CA ALA A 26 4.01 -7.53 -2.87
C ALA A 26 2.74 -7.29 -2.01
N PHE A 27 2.66 -6.12 -1.37
CA PHE A 27 1.49 -5.74 -0.56
C PHE A 27 0.22 -5.63 -1.40
N THR A 28 0.33 -5.05 -2.60
CA THR A 28 -0.79 -5.00 -3.57
C THR A 28 -1.30 -6.40 -3.92
N GLY A 29 -0.39 -7.37 -4.06
CA GLY A 29 -0.74 -8.78 -4.28
C GLY A 29 -1.54 -9.38 -3.12
N ILE A 30 -1.13 -9.13 -1.86
CA ILE A 30 -1.84 -9.60 -0.66
C ILE A 30 -3.25 -9.01 -0.59
N VAL A 31 -3.37 -7.70 -0.81
CA VAL A 31 -4.65 -6.98 -0.84
C VAL A 31 -5.59 -7.55 -1.91
N THR A 32 -5.04 -7.78 -3.10
CA THR A 32 -5.80 -8.32 -4.24
C THR A 32 -6.30 -9.73 -3.94
N SER A 33 -5.44 -10.58 -3.36
CA SER A 33 -5.80 -11.94 -2.94
C SER A 33 -6.88 -11.94 -1.87
N LEU A 34 -6.76 -11.11 -0.82
CA LEU A 34 -7.78 -10.98 0.23
C LEU A 34 -9.12 -10.56 -0.37
N THR A 35 -9.11 -9.58 -1.28
CA THR A 35 -10.35 -9.08 -1.85
C THR A 35 -11.00 -10.11 -2.78
N ASN A 36 -10.24 -10.66 -3.72
CA ASN A 36 -10.77 -11.58 -4.72
C ASN A 36 -11.19 -12.93 -4.12
N ASN A 37 -10.43 -13.45 -3.15
CA ASN A 37 -10.61 -14.82 -2.66
C ASN A 37 -11.46 -14.92 -1.38
N LEU A 38 -11.57 -13.83 -0.60
CA LEU A 38 -12.34 -13.85 0.64
C LEU A 38 -13.51 -12.88 0.57
N ILE A 39 -13.27 -11.62 0.23
CA ILE A 39 -14.29 -10.58 0.31
C ILE A 39 -15.34 -10.70 -0.81
N ASN A 40 -14.91 -10.87 -2.06
CA ASN A 40 -15.83 -10.99 -3.20
C ASN A 40 -16.79 -12.18 -3.06
N PRO A 41 -16.33 -13.40 -2.66
CA PRO A 41 -17.23 -14.50 -2.36
C PRO A 41 -18.18 -14.22 -1.19
N LEU A 42 -17.71 -13.60 -0.10
CA LEU A 42 -18.56 -13.23 1.03
C LEU A 42 -19.67 -12.27 0.60
N ILE A 43 -19.32 -11.20 -0.11
CA ILE A 43 -20.26 -10.24 -0.68
C ILE A 43 -21.25 -10.95 -1.60
N GLY A 44 -20.78 -11.84 -2.47
CA GLY A 44 -21.65 -12.62 -3.37
C GLY A 44 -22.67 -13.50 -2.63
N ILE A 45 -22.34 -13.98 -1.43
CA ILE A 45 -23.26 -14.74 -0.57
C ILE A 45 -24.30 -13.81 0.07
N PHE A 46 -23.88 -12.65 0.59
CA PHE A 46 -24.76 -11.75 1.36
C PHE A 46 -25.64 -10.82 0.50
N LEU A 47 -25.11 -10.35 -0.63
CA LEU A 47 -25.76 -9.38 -1.52
C LEU A 47 -26.34 -10.04 -2.79
N GLY A 48 -26.16 -11.36 -2.92
CA GLY A 48 -26.49 -12.11 -4.13
C GLY A 48 -25.50 -11.85 -5.27
N LYS A 49 -25.67 -12.57 -6.39
CA LYS A 49 -24.89 -12.33 -7.62
C LYS A 49 -25.27 -10.96 -8.21
N ILE A 50 -24.71 -9.87 -7.69
CA ILE A 50 -24.75 -8.55 -8.33
C ILE A 50 -23.81 -8.60 -9.54
N ASP A 51 -24.20 -9.33 -10.59
CA ASP A 51 -23.49 -9.34 -11.85
C ASP A 51 -24.13 -8.34 -12.81
N LEU A 52 -23.71 -7.08 -12.68
CA LEU A 52 -24.13 -6.01 -13.58
C LEU A 52 -23.42 -6.10 -14.94
N SER A 53 -22.44 -7.00 -15.13
CA SER A 53 -21.59 -7.08 -16.32
C SER A 53 -22.35 -7.38 -17.62
N ASN A 54 -23.57 -7.92 -17.48
CA ASN A 54 -24.46 -8.25 -18.59
C ASN A 54 -25.29 -7.05 -19.08
N LEU A 55 -25.23 -5.92 -18.39
CA LEU A 55 -25.85 -4.68 -18.84
C LEU A 55 -25.04 -4.08 -19.99
N ILE A 56 -25.60 -4.19 -21.18
CA ILE A 56 -24.97 -3.81 -22.44
C ILE A 56 -25.93 -2.92 -23.21
N PHE A 57 -25.42 -1.82 -23.75
CA PHE A 57 -26.14 -0.93 -24.65
C PHE A 57 -25.51 -1.03 -26.03
N LYS A 58 -26.30 -1.30 -27.07
CA LYS A 58 -25.81 -1.40 -28.45
C LYS A 58 -26.27 -0.19 -29.25
N VAL A 59 -25.36 0.41 -30.00
CA VAL A 59 -25.64 1.49 -30.97
C VAL A 59 -24.97 1.11 -32.29
N GLY A 60 -25.77 0.68 -33.27
CA GLY A 60 -25.23 0.05 -34.49
C GLY A 60 -24.38 -1.17 -34.14
N ASP A 61 -23.16 -1.23 -34.68
CA ASP A 61 -22.19 -2.29 -34.39
C ASP A 61 -21.39 -2.07 -33.08
N ALA A 62 -21.54 -0.90 -32.44
CA ALA A 62 -20.83 -0.59 -31.21
C ALA A 62 -21.55 -1.20 -29.98
N THR A 63 -20.79 -1.89 -29.14
CA THR A 63 -21.29 -2.54 -27.91
C THR A 63 -20.72 -1.86 -26.67
N PHE A 64 -21.54 -1.08 -25.97
CA PHE A 64 -21.20 -0.39 -24.74
C PHE A 64 -21.48 -1.27 -23.52
N ARG A 65 -20.44 -1.78 -22.87
CA ARG A 65 -20.53 -2.66 -21.69
C ARG A 65 -20.49 -1.87 -20.38
N TYR A 66 -21.39 -0.90 -20.23
CA TYR A 66 -21.43 -0.03 -19.04
C TYR A 66 -21.65 -0.81 -17.74
N GLY A 67 -22.33 -1.95 -17.82
CA GLY A 67 -22.47 -2.89 -16.71
C GLY A 67 -21.15 -3.39 -16.14
N ALA A 68 -20.20 -3.74 -17.01
CA ALA A 68 -18.87 -4.20 -16.61
C ALA A 68 -18.05 -3.07 -15.97
N PHE A 69 -18.25 -1.84 -16.43
CA PHE A 69 -17.63 -0.65 -15.83
C PHE A 69 -18.16 -0.40 -14.41
N ILE A 70 -19.49 -0.42 -14.21
CA ILE A 70 -20.09 -0.25 -12.88
C ILE A 70 -19.64 -1.37 -11.94
N ASN A 71 -19.57 -2.61 -12.43
CA ASN A 71 -19.05 -3.74 -11.66
C ASN A 71 -17.59 -3.51 -11.21
N SER A 72 -16.73 -3.03 -12.12
CA SER A 72 -15.34 -2.66 -11.81
C SER A 72 -15.25 -1.54 -10.77
N LEU A 73 -16.15 -0.56 -10.84
CA LEU A 73 -16.22 0.54 -9.88
C LEU A 73 -16.62 0.06 -8.47
N ILE A 74 -17.64 -0.82 -8.38
CA ILE A 74 -18.05 -1.43 -7.12
C ILE A 74 -16.90 -2.26 -6.52
N ASN A 75 -16.24 -3.09 -7.34
CA ASN A 75 -15.07 -3.87 -6.90
C ASN A 75 -13.93 -2.97 -6.41
N PHE A 76 -13.64 -1.87 -7.09
CA PHE A 76 -12.64 -0.90 -6.64
C PHE A 76 -12.96 -0.31 -5.27
N LEU A 77 -14.22 0.10 -5.04
CA LEU A 77 -14.65 0.63 -3.74
C LEU A 77 -14.52 -0.42 -2.63
N ILE A 78 -14.83 -1.68 -2.92
CA ILE A 78 -14.65 -2.80 -1.98
C ILE A 78 -13.16 -2.97 -1.64
N VAL A 79 -12.28 -3.07 -2.64
CA VAL A 79 -10.83 -3.19 -2.43
C VAL A 79 -10.33 -2.02 -1.59
N ALA A 80 -10.70 -0.78 -1.95
CA ALA A 80 -10.29 0.41 -1.21
C ALA A 80 -10.74 0.37 0.27
N PHE A 81 -11.96 -0.08 0.53
CA PHE A 81 -12.48 -0.25 1.88
C PHE A 81 -11.73 -1.34 2.67
N VAL A 82 -11.40 -2.45 2.03
CA VAL A 82 -10.63 -3.55 2.64
C VAL A 82 -9.21 -3.10 2.97
N VAL A 83 -8.54 -2.41 2.04
CA VAL A 83 -7.22 -1.81 2.27
C VAL A 83 -7.27 -0.86 3.45
N PHE A 84 -8.29 -0.01 3.53
CA PHE A 84 -8.48 0.90 4.64
C PHE A 84 -8.62 0.16 5.99
N ILE A 85 -9.41 -0.90 6.06
CA ILE A 85 -9.54 -1.73 7.26
C ILE A 85 -8.19 -2.37 7.63
N LEU A 86 -7.48 -2.96 6.67
CA LEU A 86 -6.17 -3.57 6.90
C LEU A 86 -5.16 -2.57 7.46
N ILE A 87 -5.03 -1.40 6.83
CA ILE A 87 -4.13 -0.34 7.30
C ILE A 87 -4.55 0.13 8.69
N LYS A 88 -5.85 0.27 8.95
CA LYS A 88 -6.36 0.66 10.27
C LYS A 88 -6.04 -0.40 11.35
N LEU A 89 -6.14 -1.68 11.02
CA LEU A 89 -5.78 -2.78 11.92
C LEU A 89 -4.28 -2.78 12.21
N ILE A 90 -3.45 -2.69 11.16
CA ILE A 90 -2.00 -2.62 11.27
C ILE A 90 -1.60 -1.40 12.11
N ASN A 91 -2.14 -0.20 11.83
CA ASN A 91 -1.86 1.01 12.60
C ASN A 91 -2.35 0.92 14.05
N LYS A 92 -3.45 0.21 14.32
CA LYS A 92 -3.94 -0.03 15.69
C LYS A 92 -3.00 -0.94 16.48
N VAL A 93 -2.40 -1.93 15.81
CA VAL A 93 -1.42 -2.86 16.41
C VAL A 93 -0.05 -2.20 16.55
N LEU A 94 0.44 -1.52 15.51
CA LEU A 94 1.72 -0.81 15.53
C LEU A 94 1.74 0.39 16.48
N LYS A 95 0.60 1.05 16.75
CA LYS A 95 0.50 2.10 17.79
C LYS A 95 0.88 1.63 19.20
N ARG A 96 1.09 0.32 19.43
CA ARG A 96 1.59 -0.24 20.70
C ARG A 96 3.12 -0.33 20.78
N GLN A 97 3.85 -0.09 19.70
CA GLN A 97 5.26 0.22 19.77
C GLN A 97 5.41 1.68 19.36
N PRO A 98 5.94 2.57 20.22
CA PRO A 98 6.44 3.83 19.71
C PRO A 98 7.49 3.44 18.69
N THR A 99 7.18 3.59 17.40
CA THR A 99 8.19 3.65 16.36
C THR A 99 9.13 4.74 16.83
N LYS A 100 10.25 4.36 17.45
CA LYS A 100 11.37 5.28 17.61
C LYS A 100 11.58 5.79 16.19
N PRO A 101 11.39 7.09 15.93
CA PRO A 101 11.86 7.65 14.67
C PRO A 101 13.29 7.14 14.52
N ALA A 102 13.66 6.66 13.33
CA ALA A 102 15.05 6.37 13.06
C ALA A 102 15.80 7.67 13.40
N ILE A 103 16.46 7.69 14.56
CA ILE A 103 17.07 8.90 15.08
C ILE A 103 18.12 9.23 14.02
N ASP A 104 17.92 10.34 13.31
CA ASP A 104 18.92 10.80 12.36
C ASP A 104 20.21 10.92 13.17
N ASN A 105 21.33 10.40 12.67
CA ASN A 105 22.61 10.48 13.38
C ASN A 105 22.92 11.94 13.76
N LYS A 106 22.36 12.91 13.03
CA LYS A 106 22.38 14.33 13.38
C LYS A 106 21.66 14.65 14.69
N GLU A 107 20.47 14.10 14.94
CA GLU A 107 19.75 14.28 16.21
C GLU A 107 20.51 13.65 17.39
N VAL A 108 21.14 12.48 17.19
CA VAL A 108 22.03 11.87 18.20
C VAL A 108 23.19 12.82 18.51
N LEU A 109 23.91 13.26 17.48
CA LEU A 109 25.04 14.17 17.64
C LEU A 109 24.63 15.50 18.28
N LEU A 110 23.47 16.06 17.93
CA LEU A 110 22.97 17.29 18.54
C LEU A 110 22.59 17.09 20.02
N SER A 111 22.08 15.91 20.38
CA SER A 111 21.82 15.57 21.79
C SER A 111 23.13 15.43 22.58
N GLU A 112 24.14 14.79 22.01
CA GLU A 112 25.48 14.68 22.61
C GLU A 112 26.15 16.05 22.76
N ILE A 113 26.08 16.91 21.74
CA ILE A 113 26.61 18.28 21.77
C ILE A 113 25.90 19.09 22.87
N ARG A 114 24.57 19.01 22.97
CA ARG A 114 23.80 19.69 24.02
C ARG A 114 24.26 19.25 25.40
N ASP A 115 24.44 17.95 25.61
CA ASP A 115 24.82 17.40 26.91
C ASP A 115 26.28 17.75 27.26
N LEU A 116 27.17 17.77 26.28
CA LEU A 116 28.55 18.27 26.44
C LEU A 116 28.61 19.76 26.76
N LEU A 117 27.75 20.59 26.15
CA LEU A 117 27.67 22.02 26.46
C LEU A 117 27.11 22.27 27.87
N LYS A 118 26.12 21.47 28.29
CA LYS A 118 25.54 21.56 29.63
C LYS A 118 26.55 21.17 30.73
N ASN A 119 27.44 20.22 30.45
CA ASN A 119 28.52 19.83 31.37
C ASN A 119 29.72 20.80 31.38
N LYS A 120 29.75 21.79 30.48
CA LYS A 120 30.84 22.77 30.36
C LYS A 120 30.53 24.11 31.05
N GLN A 121 29.33 24.25 31.62
CA GLN A 121 28.90 25.34 32.50
C GLN A 121 28.78 24.83 33.93
#